data_AF-A0A2P2DZZ1-F1
#
_entry.id   AF-A0A2P2DZZ1-F1
#
_cell.length_a   1.000
_cell.length_b   1.000
_cell.length_c   1.000
_cell.angle_alpha   90.00
_cell.angle_beta   90.00
_cell.angle_gamma   90.00
#
_symmetry.space_group_name_H-M   'P 1'
#
loop_
_entity.id
_entity.type
_entity.pdbx_description
1 polymer ?
#
loop_
_entity_poly.entity_id
_entity_poly.type
_entity_poly.pdbx_seq_one_letter_code
_entity_poly.pdbx_strand_id
1 'polypeptide(L)'
;MKTYQRTKSFAKAKQWLEYKLIPEGSKIEKEDLEAGSLSGVGLIRCYVPYGIGEIDANEHEFNYKIYLREGSATFTVERIFSFIKDPNDIVLNYGPKNERVAKITIRSCFKPLFDDFFDYIK
;
A
#
# COMPACT_ATOMS: atom_id res chain seq x y z
N MET A 1 17.97 4.67 24.59
CA MET A 1 17.35 3.52 23.87
C MET A 1 16.05 3.86 23.14
N LYS A 2 15.14 4.66 23.71
CA LYS A 2 13.80 4.93 23.13
C LYS A 2 13.81 5.64 21.77
N THR A 3 14.59 6.72 21.63
CA THR A 3 14.76 7.44 20.35
C THR A 3 15.33 6.54 19.26
N TYR A 4 16.26 5.65 19.61
CA TYR A 4 16.93 4.75 18.68
C TYR A 4 15.97 3.72 18.05
N GLN A 5 15.05 3.13 18.82
CA GLN A 5 14.05 2.20 18.28
C GLN A 5 13.06 2.88 17.34
N ARG A 6 12.62 4.11 17.65
CA ARG A 6 11.76 4.91 16.77
C ARG A 6 12.46 5.23 15.45
N THR A 7 13.70 5.71 15.51
CA THR A 7 14.50 6.02 14.31
C THR A 7 14.73 4.78 13.45
N LYS A 8 14.99 3.61 14.07
CA LYS A 8 15.16 2.35 13.35
C LYS A 8 13.87 1.89 12.64
N SER A 9 12.73 1.93 13.33
CA SER A 9 11.44 1.51 12.76
C SER A 9 11.00 2.46 11.64
N PHE A 10 11.27 3.75 11.80
CA PHE A 10 11.01 4.76 10.77
C PHE A 10 11.84 4.52 9.50
N ALA A 11 13.15 4.29 9.66
CA ALA A 11 14.03 3.96 8.54
C ALA A 11 13.59 2.66 7.84
N LYS A 12 13.21 1.63 8.61
CA LYS A 12 12.66 0.38 8.05
C LYS A 12 11.36 0.60 7.29
N ALA A 13 10.44 1.40 7.81
CA ALA A 13 9.18 1.68 7.13
C ALA A 13 9.42 2.39 5.79
N LYS A 14 10.34 3.34 5.75
CA LYS A 14 10.75 4.01 4.51
C LYS A 14 11.34 3.03 3.50
N GLN A 15 12.31 2.22 3.94
CA GLN A 15 12.93 1.20 3.09
C GLN A 15 11.90 0.19 2.56
N TRP A 16 10.93 -0.19 3.39
CA TRP A 16 9.87 -1.10 2.99
C TRP A 16 8.98 -0.49 1.90
N LEU A 17 8.60 0.79 2.02
CA LEU A 17 7.79 1.48 1.02
C LEU A 17 8.52 1.54 -0.33
N GLU A 18 9.82 1.85 -0.32
CA GLU A 18 10.66 1.91 -1.51
C GLU A 18 10.86 0.53 -2.16
N TYR A 19 10.88 -0.54 -1.37
CA TYR A 19 11.09 -1.90 -1.86
C TYR A 19 9.80 -2.57 -2.36
N LYS A 20 8.68 -2.36 -1.68
CA LYS A 20 7.42 -3.08 -1.94
C LYS A 20 6.47 -2.38 -2.89
N LEU A 21 6.51 -1.05 -2.95
CA LEU A 21 5.63 -0.29 -3.82
C LEU A 21 6.27 -0.11 -5.20
N ILE A 22 5.43 -0.06 -6.24
CA ILE A 22 5.87 0.09 -7.63
C ILE A 22 6.41 1.52 -7.83
N PRO A 23 7.70 1.71 -8.17
CA PRO A 23 8.34 3.02 -8.19
C PRO A 23 7.67 4.04 -9.13
N GLU A 24 7.13 3.59 -10.26
CA GLU A 24 6.59 4.44 -11.32
C GLU A 24 5.30 5.18 -10.91
N GLY A 25 4.60 4.70 -9.87
CA GLY A 25 3.37 5.32 -9.37
C GLY A 25 3.35 5.53 -7.85
N SER A 26 4.48 5.31 -7.18
CA SER A 26 4.57 5.43 -5.72
C SER A 26 5.50 6.57 -5.32
N LYS A 27 5.11 7.31 -4.29
CA LYS A 27 5.89 8.43 -3.79
C LYS A 27 5.60 8.70 -2.32
N ILE A 28 6.66 8.84 -1.54
CA ILE A 28 6.58 9.46 -0.20
C ILE A 28 6.43 10.97 -0.38
N GLU A 29 5.32 11.53 0.09
CA GLU A 29 5.03 12.96 -0.05
C GLU A 29 5.40 13.76 1.20
N LYS A 30 5.26 13.16 2.38
CA LYS A 30 5.60 13.81 3.66
C LYS A 30 6.25 12.82 4.62
N GLU A 31 7.26 13.33 5.32
CA GLU A 31 8.01 12.62 6.35
C GLU A 31 8.12 13.52 7.59
N ASP A 32 7.75 12.99 8.76
CA ASP A 32 7.95 13.64 10.04
C ASP A 32 8.52 12.61 11.03
N LEU A 33 9.84 12.64 11.21
CA LEU A 33 10.56 11.72 12.10
C LEU A 33 10.21 11.98 13.58
N GLU A 34 9.87 13.21 13.94
CA GLU A 34 9.55 13.56 15.33
C GLU A 34 8.17 13.04 15.73
N ALA A 35 7.18 13.23 14.84
CA ALA A 35 5.84 12.67 15.00
C ALA A 35 5.77 11.17 14.66
N GLY A 36 6.83 10.62 14.04
CA GLY A 36 6.88 9.23 13.58
C GLY A 36 5.89 8.96 12.45
N SER A 37 5.70 9.90 11.53
CA SER A 37 4.70 9.77 10.46
C SER A 37 5.30 9.79 9.05
N LEU A 38 4.72 8.98 8.17
CA LEU A 38 5.00 8.92 6.74
C LEU A 38 3.67 8.94 5.98
N SER A 39 3.57 9.70 4.90
CA SER A 39 2.39 9.66 4.04
C SER A 39 2.74 9.87 2.58
N GLY A 40 1.92 9.34 1.70
CA GLY A 40 2.09 9.52 0.27
C GLY A 40 1.12 8.70 -0.57
N VAL A 41 1.53 8.45 -1.80
CA VAL A 41 0.79 7.64 -2.78
C VAL A 41 1.54 6.34 -2.99
N GLY A 42 0.83 5.22 -2.99
CA GLY A 42 1.37 3.90 -3.25
C GLY A 42 0.68 3.24 -4.44
N LEU A 43 1.45 2.48 -5.20
CA LEU A 43 1.00 1.65 -6.29
C LEU A 43 1.43 0.21 -6.02
N ILE A 44 0.49 -0.73 -6.07
CA ILE A 44 0.76 -2.17 -6.03
C ILE A 44 0.09 -2.85 -7.21
N ARG A 45 0.59 -4.04 -7.57
CA ARG A 45 -0.04 -4.93 -8.54
C ARG A 45 -0.45 -6.22 -7.83
N CYS A 46 -1.72 -6.57 -7.94
CA CYS A 46 -2.31 -7.71 -7.23
C CYS A 46 -3.36 -8.40 -8.10
N TYR A 47 -3.35 -9.74 -8.07
CA TYR A 47 -4.38 -10.51 -8.75
C TYR A 47 -5.67 -10.53 -7.92
N VAL A 48 -6.77 -10.06 -8.51
CA VAL A 48 -8.10 -10.13 -7.91
C VAL A 48 -9.03 -10.89 -8.85
N PRO A 49 -9.48 -12.11 -8.50
CA PRO A 49 -10.36 -12.88 -9.36
C PRO A 49 -11.77 -12.28 -9.31
N TYR A 50 -12.11 -11.39 -10.24
CA TYR A 50 -13.45 -10.81 -10.36
C TYR A 50 -14.48 -11.74 -11.05
N GLY A 51 -14.14 -13.02 -11.28
CA GLY A 51 -15.11 -14.07 -11.62
C GLY A 51 -15.58 -14.11 -13.08
N ILE A 52 -14.95 -13.38 -13.99
CA ILE A 52 -15.10 -13.55 -15.44
C ILE A 52 -13.69 -13.77 -16.00
N GLY A 53 -13.54 -14.73 -16.90
CA GLY A 53 -12.29 -15.39 -17.30
C GLY A 53 -11.05 -14.51 -17.33
N GLU A 54 -9.98 -15.06 -16.75
CA GLU A 54 -8.56 -14.70 -16.90
C GLU A 54 -8.27 -13.35 -17.58
N ILE A 55 -8.24 -12.26 -16.81
CA ILE A 55 -7.51 -11.06 -17.22
C ILE A 55 -6.76 -10.50 -16.00
N ASP A 56 -5.43 -10.49 -16.19
CA ASP A 56 -4.34 -9.68 -15.65
C ASP A 56 -4.45 -9.02 -14.27
N ALA A 57 -3.32 -9.07 -13.55
CA ALA A 57 -3.18 -8.46 -12.24
C ALA A 57 -3.63 -6.98 -12.26
N ASN A 58 -4.52 -6.62 -11.34
CA ASN A 58 -5.01 -5.26 -11.21
C ASN A 58 -3.92 -4.39 -10.56
N GLU A 59 -3.77 -3.20 -11.08
CA GLU A 59 -3.03 -2.13 -10.42
C GLU A 59 -3.95 -1.44 -9.41
N HIS A 60 -3.42 -1.14 -8.24
CA HIS A 60 -4.12 -0.41 -7.18
C HIS A 60 -3.26 0.77 -6.75
N GLU A 61 -3.70 1.97 -7.13
CA GLU A 61 -3.16 3.22 -6.62
C GLU A 61 -3.95 3.62 -5.36
N PHE A 62 -3.26 4.10 -4.32
CA PHE A 62 -3.90 4.45 -3.07
C PHE A 62 -3.09 5.48 -2.30
N ASN A 63 -3.77 6.21 -1.42
CA ASN A 63 -3.10 7.08 -0.46
C ASN A 63 -2.78 6.27 0.80
N TYR A 64 -1.58 6.46 1.35
CA TYR A 64 -1.21 5.86 2.63
C TYR A 64 -0.83 6.90 3.67
N LYS A 65 -1.07 6.53 4.94
CA LYS A 65 -0.55 7.20 6.13
C LYS A 65 -0.05 6.13 7.10
N ILE A 66 1.19 6.27 7.53
CA ILE A 66 1.83 5.41 8.52
C ILE A 66 2.17 6.25 9.73
N TYR A 67 1.82 5.77 10.91
CA TYR A 67 2.20 6.34 12.19
C TYR A 67 2.94 5.28 13.02
N LEU A 68 4.14 5.60 13.44
CA LEU A 68 5.03 4.76 14.23
C LEU A 68 5.20 5.41 15.61
N ARG A 69 4.61 4.79 16.63
CA ARG A 69 4.72 5.20 18.04
C ARG A 69 5.43 4.11 18.83
N GLU A 70 5.78 4.42 20.08
CA GLU A 70 6.41 3.43 20.96
C GLU A 70 5.49 2.20 21.12
N GLY A 71 5.97 1.04 20.66
CA GLY A 71 5.25 -0.24 20.78
C GLY A 71 4.04 -0.41 19.85
N SER A 72 3.76 0.54 18.94
CA SER A 72 2.61 0.43 18.04
C SER A 72 2.88 1.08 16.69
N ALA A 73 2.40 0.45 15.63
CA ALA A 73 2.40 1.00 14.28
C ALA A 73 0.97 0.96 13.72
N THR A 74 0.57 2.04 13.06
CA THR A 74 -0.70 2.13 12.34
C THR A 74 -0.38 2.39 10.88
N PHE A 75 -0.94 1.58 9.99
CA PHE A 75 -0.88 1.78 8.54
C PHE A 75 -2.31 1.90 8.02
N THR A 76 -2.65 3.10 7.55
CA THR A 76 -3.93 3.42 6.93
C THR A 76 -3.76 3.52 5.41
N VAL A 77 -4.68 2.90 4.67
CA VAL A 77 -4.83 3.03 3.22
C VAL A 77 -6.19 3.64 2.91
N GLU A 78 -6.22 4.64 2.04
CA GLU A 78 -7.40 5.42 1.67
C GLU A 78 -7.43 5.63 0.15
N ARG A 79 -8.62 5.99 -0.39
CA ARG A 79 -8.79 6.37 -1.80
C ARG A 79 -8.22 5.36 -2.80
N ILE A 80 -8.50 4.08 -2.57
CA ILE A 80 -8.03 3.00 -3.45
C ILE A 80 -8.69 3.12 -4.83
N PHE A 81 -7.88 3.36 -5.85
CA PHE A 81 -8.26 3.38 -7.25
C PHE A 81 -7.69 2.13 -7.94
N SER A 82 -8.57 1.29 -8.51
CA SER A 82 -8.15 0.02 -9.13
C SER A 82 -8.37 0.05 -10.64
N PHE A 83 -7.35 -0.36 -11.38
CA PHE A 83 -7.37 -0.27 -12.84
C PHE A 83 -6.46 -1.34 -13.47
N ILE A 84 -6.61 -1.51 -14.78
CA ILE A 84 -5.74 -2.34 -15.61
C ILE A 84 -5.14 -1.42 -16.67
N LYS A 85 -3.86 -1.60 -16.97
CA LYS A 85 -3.21 -1.00 -18.13
C LYS A 85 -3.24 -2.01 -19.26
N ASP A 86 -3.78 -1.61 -20.41
CA ASP A 86 -3.65 -2.42 -21.62
C ASP A 86 -2.21 -2.31 -22.19
N PRO A 87 -1.85 -3.11 -23.21
CA PRO A 87 -0.52 -3.04 -23.83
C PRO A 87 -0.17 -1.70 -24.50
N ASN A 88 -1.13 -0.78 -24.63
CA ASN A 88 -0.95 0.57 -25.19
C ASN A 88 -1.01 1.67 -24.10
N ASP A 89 -0.87 1.29 -22.82
CA ASP A 89 -0.96 2.17 -21.65
C ASP A 89 -2.34 2.86 -21.46
N ILE A 90 -3.40 2.34 -22.06
CA ILE A 90 -4.76 2.81 -21.81
C ILE A 90 -5.22 2.31 -20.44
N VAL A 91 -5.55 3.25 -19.56
CA VAL A 91 -6.06 2.96 -18.22
C VAL A 91 -7.55 2.63 -18.29
N LEU A 92 -7.89 1.39 -17.98
CA LEU A 92 -9.27 0.93 -17.83
C LEU A 92 -9.62 0.82 -16.35
N ASN A 93 -10.58 1.65 -15.90
CA ASN A 93 -11.03 1.63 -14.51
C ASN A 93 -11.84 0.36 -14.22
N TYR A 94 -11.32 -0.46 -13.31
CA TYR A 94 -11.91 -1.72 -12.85
C TYR A 94 -12.19 -1.71 -11.34
N GLY A 95 -12.29 -0.51 -10.75
CA GLY A 95 -12.57 -0.27 -9.35
C GLY A 95 -13.66 -1.19 -8.79
N PRO A 96 -13.61 -1.52 -7.49
CA PRO A 96 -14.60 -2.40 -6.89
C PRO A 96 -16.02 -1.86 -7.14
N LYS A 97 -16.80 -2.59 -7.93
CA LYS A 97 -18.13 -2.16 -8.41
C LYS A 97 -19.22 -2.23 -7.33
N ASN A 98 -18.94 -2.92 -6.24
CA ASN A 98 -19.84 -3.07 -5.09
C ASN A 98 -19.05 -3.46 -3.83
N GLU A 99 -19.73 -3.47 -2.69
CA GLU A 99 -19.14 -3.76 -1.38
C GLU A 99 -18.48 -5.16 -1.30
N ARG A 100 -19.09 -6.18 -1.91
CA ARG A 100 -18.52 -7.54 -1.94
C ARG A 100 -17.17 -7.55 -2.63
N VAL A 101 -17.08 -6.89 -3.79
CA VAL A 101 -15.85 -6.77 -4.57
C VAL A 101 -14.80 -5.98 -3.79
N ALA A 102 -15.18 -4.87 -3.15
CA ALA A 102 -14.27 -4.08 -2.31
C ALA A 102 -13.66 -4.92 -1.16
N LYS A 103 -14.50 -5.72 -0.47
CA LYS A 103 -14.05 -6.63 0.60
C LYS A 103 -13.06 -7.67 0.09
N ILE A 104 -13.27 -8.22 -1.11
CA ILE A 104 -12.35 -9.18 -1.73
C ILE A 104 -11.00 -8.51 -2.06
N THR A 105 -11.02 -7.31 -2.66
CA THR A 105 -9.79 -6.56 -2.98
C THR A 105 -8.99 -6.25 -1.71
N ILE A 106 -9.65 -5.75 -0.65
CA ILE A 106 -9.00 -5.47 0.63
C ILE A 106 -8.35 -6.74 1.21
N ARG A 107 -9.08 -7.85 1.24
CA ARG A 107 -8.60 -9.11 1.82
C ARG A 107 -7.48 -9.74 1.00
N SER A 108 -7.52 -9.64 -0.32
CA SER A 108 -6.59 -10.35 -1.20
C SER A 108 -5.31 -9.55 -1.46
N CYS A 109 -5.39 -8.22 -1.47
CA CYS A 109 -4.27 -7.36 -1.84
C CYS A 109 -3.69 -6.60 -0.65
N PHE A 110 -4.54 -5.97 0.16
CA PHE A 110 -4.07 -5.08 1.21
C PHE A 110 -3.76 -5.81 2.52
N LYS A 111 -4.51 -6.87 2.87
CA LYS A 111 -4.17 -7.65 4.06
C LYS A 111 -2.76 -8.27 3.98
N PRO A 112 -2.36 -8.99 2.91
CA PRO A 112 -1.00 -9.52 2.81
C PRO A 112 0.06 -8.42 2.80
N LEU A 113 -0.24 -7.28 2.17
CA LEU A 113 0.63 -6.10 2.17
C LEU A 113 0.87 -5.59 3.60
N PHE A 114 -0.18 -5.50 4.42
CA PHE A 114 -0.05 -5.08 5.82
C PHE A 114 0.68 -6.11 6.67
N ASP A 115 0.37 -7.40 6.51
CA ASP A 115 1.03 -8.47 7.26
C ASP A 115 2.55 -8.43 6.99
N ASP A 116 2.97 -8.29 5.73
CA ASP A 116 4.38 -8.15 5.32
C ASP A 116 5.03 -6.86 5.87
N PHE A 117 4.33 -5.72 5.84
CA PHE A 117 4.82 -4.47 6.45
C PHE A 117 5.11 -4.65 7.93
N PHE A 118 4.14 -5.14 8.70
CA PHE A 118 4.26 -5.28 10.14
C PHE A 118 5.33 -6.31 10.53
N ASP A 119 5.56 -7.34 9.72
CA ASP A 119 6.68 -8.26 9.92
C ASP A 119 8.04 -7.60 9.65
N TYR A 120 8.14 -6.76 8.64
CA TYR A 120 9.40 -6.10 8.25
C TYR A 120 9.87 -5.04 9.27
N ILE A 121 8.95 -4.23 9.78
CA ILE A 121 9.28 -3.09 10.64
C ILE A 121 9.58 -3.46 12.11
N LYS A 122 9.33 -4.71 12.51
CA LYS A 122 9.63 -5.25 13.86
C LYS A 122 11.09 -5.06 14.28
#